data_AF-A0A1Q7FAZ0-F1
#
_entry.id   AF-A0A1Q7FAZ0-F1
#
_cell.length_a   1.000
_cell.length_b   1.000
_cell.length_c   1.000
_cell.angle_alpha   90.00
_cell.angle_beta   90.00
_cell.angle_gamma   90.00
#
_symmetry.space_group_name_H-M   'P 1'
#
loop_
_entity.id
_entity.type
_entity.pdbx_description
1 polymer ?
#
loop_
_entity_poly.entity_id
_entity_poly.type
_entity_poly.pdbx_seq_one_letter_code
_entity_poly.pdbx_strand_id
1 'polypeptide(L)'
;MSYGHLIRRPFDIVARRPYLWLLGFLAGGATGFNLPSSGTNYGHPTTSGSYKGPSWTVLQNVWNANWEWVVGILACVVVLGFVLFVLSCIATGGIIRAAVEHDMDREYKLGTAWRAGYVTGWRIAGLKLLTFLLAIVPGFLIGALVLGAVVGAMSSAAAAVGFGLLAAVAILVSTAFWLALGVAFQFAQRLVVLEDGHVAQSLSTGFRLIRWHFKEVAFGWLILIALSIAVGIAFAILAVVVAIPAAALGFGGWAMGGMTGAIVAGSFAAVFLLGILLVAAGAYSAYSSVYWTLLFRNVRGLPAPAARGAIAPAA
;
A
#
# COMPACT_ATOMS: atom_id res chain seq x y z
N MET A 1 -20.24 -18.01 4.50
CA MET A 1 -19.01 -17.94 3.66
C MET A 1 -18.02 -18.98 4.14
N SER A 2 -17.39 -19.73 3.24
CA SER A 2 -16.29 -20.64 3.59
C SER A 2 -14.96 -19.88 3.61
N TYR A 3 -14.53 -19.44 4.79
CA TYR A 3 -13.29 -18.66 4.93
C TYR A 3 -12.03 -19.42 4.49
N GLY A 4 -12.03 -20.76 4.58
CA GLY A 4 -10.94 -21.58 4.04
C GLY A 4 -10.77 -21.47 2.53
N HIS A 5 -11.88 -21.37 1.78
CA HIS A 5 -11.85 -21.16 0.34
C HIS A 5 -11.30 -19.77 -0.01
N LEU A 6 -11.64 -18.75 0.78
CA LEU A 6 -11.13 -17.38 0.62
C LEU A 6 -9.62 -17.28 0.78
N ILE A 7 -8.97 -18.15 1.56
CA ILE A 7 -7.52 -18.12 1.78
C ILE A 7 -6.80 -19.01 0.75
N ARG A 8 -7.29 -20.24 0.55
CA ARG A 8 -6.60 -21.24 -0.27
C ARG A 8 -6.71 -20.96 -1.76
N ARG A 9 -7.88 -20.51 -2.24
CA ARG A 9 -8.12 -20.28 -3.68
C ARG A 9 -7.23 -19.15 -4.24
N PRO A 10 -7.09 -17.96 -3.59
CA PRO A 10 -6.15 -16.95 -4.06
C PRO A 10 -4.71 -17.42 -4.09
N PHE A 11 -4.30 -18.20 -3.08
CA PHE A 11 -2.95 -18.78 -3.03
C PHE A 11 -2.70 -19.70 -4.22
N ASP A 12 -3.62 -20.63 -4.51
CA ASP A 12 -3.52 -21.55 -5.64
C ASP A 12 -3.47 -20.82 -6.99
N ILE A 13 -4.28 -19.76 -7.14
CA ILE A 13 -4.30 -18.92 -8.36
C ILE A 13 -2.95 -18.23 -8.59
N VAL A 14 -2.37 -17.67 -7.54
CA VAL A 14 -1.12 -16.88 -7.61
C VAL A 14 0.11 -17.76 -7.70
N ALA A 15 0.17 -18.86 -6.94
CA ALA A 15 1.31 -19.78 -6.94
C ALA A 15 1.49 -20.49 -8.30
N ARG A 16 0.40 -20.84 -8.98
CA ARG A 16 0.45 -21.52 -10.29
C ARG A 16 0.80 -20.60 -11.46
N ARG A 17 0.80 -19.28 -11.28
CA ARG A 17 0.83 -18.30 -12.39
C ARG A 17 1.82 -17.15 -12.11
N PRO A 18 3.11 -17.31 -12.46
CA PRO A 18 4.16 -16.34 -12.14
C PRO A 18 3.94 -14.94 -12.73
N TYR A 19 3.24 -14.85 -13.86
CA TYR A 19 2.96 -13.56 -14.50
C TYR A 19 2.07 -12.65 -13.61
N LEU A 20 1.30 -13.22 -12.67
CA LEU A 20 0.55 -12.45 -11.69
C LEU A 20 1.48 -11.74 -10.70
N TRP A 21 2.67 -12.27 -10.43
CA TRP A 21 3.64 -11.65 -9.52
C TRP A 21 4.24 -10.40 -10.15
N LEU A 22 4.49 -10.43 -11.46
CA LEU A 22 4.91 -9.24 -12.22
C LEU A 22 3.81 -8.18 -12.20
N LEU A 23 2.56 -8.56 -12.46
CA LEU A 23 1.46 -7.62 -12.37
C LEU A 23 1.30 -7.09 -10.94
N GLY A 24 1.43 -7.93 -9.92
CA GLY A 24 1.37 -7.54 -8.51
C GLY A 24 2.49 -6.57 -8.15
N PHE A 25 3.71 -6.82 -8.63
CA PHE A 25 4.84 -5.91 -8.47
C PHE A 25 4.55 -4.55 -9.11
N LEU A 26 3.98 -4.51 -10.32
CA LEU A 26 3.63 -3.25 -10.97
C LEU A 26 2.45 -2.54 -10.28
N ALA A 27 1.44 -3.31 -9.86
CA ALA A 27 0.23 -2.79 -9.22
C ALA A 27 0.51 -2.22 -7.82
N GLY A 28 1.32 -2.91 -7.02
CA GLY A 28 1.64 -2.52 -5.64
C GLY A 28 2.99 -1.81 -5.45
N GLY A 29 3.98 -2.08 -6.29
CA GLY A 29 5.35 -1.56 -6.15
C GLY A 29 5.52 -0.09 -6.54
N ALA A 30 4.69 0.44 -7.43
CA ALA A 30 4.78 1.84 -7.86
C ALA A 30 4.46 2.86 -6.76
N THR A 31 3.72 2.47 -5.73
CA THR A 31 3.25 3.38 -4.65
C THR A 31 3.80 3.01 -3.27
N GLY A 32 4.63 1.98 -3.19
CA GLY A 32 4.98 1.35 -1.93
C GLY A 32 6.40 0.80 -1.93
N PHE A 33 7.39 1.65 -2.20
CA PHE A 33 8.72 1.44 -1.64
C PHE A 33 8.65 1.61 -0.12
N ASN A 34 7.91 0.73 0.56
CA ASN A 34 8.09 0.50 1.98
C ASN A 34 9.35 -0.33 2.10
N LEU A 35 10.50 0.32 1.98
CA LEU A 35 11.72 -0.19 2.61
C LEU A 35 11.30 -0.54 4.03
N PRO A 36 11.58 -1.76 4.52
CA PRO A 36 11.54 -2.00 5.95
C PRO A 36 12.43 -0.91 6.51
N SER A 37 11.86 0.08 7.21
CA SER A 37 12.63 0.79 8.20
C SER A 37 12.86 -0.26 9.28
N SER A 38 13.84 -1.13 9.04
CA SER A 38 14.67 -1.63 10.11
C SER A 38 15.06 -0.36 10.83
N GLY A 39 14.37 -0.10 11.95
CA GLY A 39 14.81 0.86 12.93
C GLY A 39 16.18 0.37 13.34
N THR A 40 17.20 0.79 12.60
CA THR A 40 18.53 0.95 13.11
C THR A 40 18.37 2.06 14.13
N ASN A 41 17.86 1.68 15.31
CA ASN A 41 18.15 2.36 16.53
C ASN A 41 19.67 2.27 16.64
N TYR A 42 20.35 3.23 16.03
CA TYR A 42 21.65 3.63 16.48
C TYR A 42 21.42 4.08 17.91
N GLY A 43 21.52 3.13 18.85
CA GLY A 43 21.66 3.39 20.26
C GLY A 43 22.96 4.17 20.39
N HIS A 44 22.89 5.49 20.19
CA HIS A 44 23.91 6.39 20.65
C HIS A 44 23.98 6.21 22.17
N PRO A 45 25.14 5.83 22.73
CA PRO A 45 25.37 6.03 24.15
C PRO A 45 25.07 7.50 24.40
N THR A 46 24.17 7.76 25.33
CA THR A 46 23.73 9.09 25.76
C THR A 46 24.92 9.93 26.20
N THR A 47 25.57 10.53 25.22
CA THR A 47 26.45 11.68 25.34
C THR A 47 25.70 12.73 24.55
N SER A 48 25.29 13.81 25.21
CA SER A 48 24.49 14.91 24.69
C SER A 48 25.23 15.70 23.59
N GLY A 49 25.53 15.06 22.47
CA GLY A 49 25.90 15.71 21.22
C GLY A 49 24.64 16.02 20.44
N SER A 50 24.25 17.30 20.40
CA SER A 50 23.21 17.75 19.48
C SER A 50 23.60 17.35 18.06
N TYR A 51 22.81 16.49 17.41
CA TYR A 51 22.94 16.24 15.98
C TYR A 51 22.71 17.58 15.26
N LYS A 52 23.80 18.23 14.85
CA LYS A 52 23.76 19.35 13.94
C LYS A 52 23.70 18.75 12.54
N GLY A 53 22.48 18.60 12.02
CA GLY A 53 22.29 18.32 10.59
C GLY A 53 23.04 19.34 9.72
N PRO A 54 23.20 19.05 8.42
CA PRO A 54 23.88 19.97 7.51
C PRO A 54 23.31 21.38 7.67
N SER A 55 24.18 22.37 7.94
CA SER A 55 23.74 23.74 8.14
C SER A 55 23.04 24.25 6.87
N TRP A 56 22.06 25.14 7.02
CA TRP A 56 21.34 25.73 5.88
C TRP A 56 22.29 26.27 4.81
N THR A 57 23.43 26.81 5.23
CA THR A 57 24.51 27.27 4.36
C THR A 57 25.15 26.16 3.51
N VAL A 58 25.30 24.94 4.04
CA VAL A 58 25.80 23.78 3.27
C VAL A 58 24.76 23.35 2.25
N LEU A 59 23.49 23.31 2.62
CA LEU A 59 22.40 23.00 1.68
C LEU A 59 22.32 24.03 0.54
N GLN A 60 22.44 25.31 0.88
CA GLN A 60 22.40 26.41 -0.08
C GLN A 60 23.61 26.39 -1.02
N ASN A 61 24.79 26.05 -0.51
CA ASN A 61 26.01 25.91 -1.32
C ASN A 61 25.91 24.69 -2.26
N VAL A 62 25.41 23.54 -1.78
CA VAL A 62 25.19 22.35 -2.62
C VAL A 62 24.13 22.64 -3.69
N TRP A 63 23.05 23.32 -3.34
CA TRP A 63 22.01 23.76 -4.27
C TRP A 63 22.61 24.67 -5.33
N ASN A 64 23.27 25.75 -4.97
CA ASN A 64 23.84 26.70 -5.92
C ASN A 64 24.90 26.07 -6.83
N ALA A 65 25.71 25.14 -6.30
CA ALA A 65 26.75 24.46 -7.06
C ALA A 65 26.22 23.33 -7.98
N ASN A 66 25.06 22.74 -7.69
CA ASN A 66 24.57 21.54 -8.38
C ASN A 66 23.10 21.63 -8.81
N TRP A 67 22.51 22.83 -8.86
CA TRP A 67 21.06 22.99 -9.10
C TRP A 67 20.61 22.32 -10.40
N GLU A 68 21.44 22.33 -11.45
CA GLU A 68 21.17 21.66 -12.72
C GLU A 68 21.00 20.15 -12.57
N TRP A 69 21.91 19.49 -11.84
CA TRP A 69 21.83 18.06 -11.56
C TRP A 69 20.66 17.73 -10.64
N VAL A 70 20.41 18.57 -9.63
CA VAL A 70 19.29 18.37 -8.69
C VAL A 70 17.95 18.47 -9.43
N VAL A 71 17.77 19.48 -10.28
CA VAL A 71 16.57 19.65 -11.12
C VAL A 71 16.46 18.50 -12.13
N GLY A 72 17.57 18.09 -12.76
CA GLY A 72 17.60 16.96 -13.70
C GLY A 72 17.21 15.63 -13.05
N ILE A 73 17.77 15.31 -11.87
CA ILE A 73 17.43 14.11 -11.10
C ILE A 73 15.97 14.17 -10.64
N LEU A 74 15.51 15.33 -10.14
CA LEU A 74 14.13 15.51 -9.72
C LEU A 74 13.16 15.29 -10.89
N ALA A 75 13.45 15.86 -12.06
CA ALA A 75 12.65 15.66 -13.26
C ALA A 75 12.63 14.18 -13.68
N CYS A 76 13.77 13.49 -13.64
CA CYS A 76 13.85 12.06 -13.93
C CYS A 76 13.00 11.22 -12.96
N VAL A 77 13.08 11.52 -11.66
CA VAL A 77 12.29 10.84 -10.62
C VAL A 77 10.80 11.09 -10.81
N VAL A 78 10.39 12.32 -11.16
CA VAL A 78 8.99 12.66 -11.45
C VAL A 78 8.47 11.90 -12.67
N VAL A 79 9.24 11.85 -13.76
CA VAL A 79 8.88 11.09 -14.97
C VAL A 79 8.78 9.60 -14.66
N LEU A 80 9.76 9.03 -13.96
CA LEU A 80 9.75 7.63 -13.56
C LEU A 80 8.55 7.31 -12.66
N GLY A 81 8.28 8.16 -11.68
CA GLY A 81 7.13 8.04 -10.78
C GLY A 81 5.81 8.08 -11.55
N PHE A 82 5.67 8.98 -12.54
CA PHE A 82 4.49 9.06 -13.39
C PHE A 82 4.30 7.80 -14.25
N VAL A 83 5.38 7.30 -14.88
CA VAL A 83 5.35 6.06 -15.65
C VAL A 83 4.93 4.87 -14.77
N LEU A 84 5.54 4.73 -13.60
CA LEU A 84 5.20 3.69 -12.63
C LEU A 84 3.76 3.81 -12.14
N PHE A 85 3.26 5.04 -11.93
CA PHE A 85 1.87 5.28 -11.55
C PHE A 85 0.89 4.78 -12.62
N VAL A 86 1.14 5.08 -13.90
CA VAL A 86 0.32 4.60 -15.02
C VAL A 86 0.38 3.07 -15.11
N LEU A 87 1.58 2.48 -15.04
CA LEU A 87 1.76 1.03 -15.05
C LEU A 87 1.02 0.36 -13.89
N SER A 88 1.02 0.96 -12.70
CA SER A 88 0.27 0.45 -11.54
C SER A 88 -1.23 0.46 -11.78
N CYS A 89 -1.77 1.51 -12.42
CA CYS A 89 -3.20 1.57 -12.74
C CYS A 89 -3.60 0.46 -13.73
N ILE A 90 -2.79 0.26 -14.78
CA ILE A 90 -3.00 -0.80 -15.77
C ILE A 90 -2.90 -2.19 -15.11
N ALA A 91 -1.83 -2.44 -14.36
CA ALA A 91 -1.60 -3.71 -13.70
C ALA A 91 -2.71 -4.06 -12.69
N THR A 92 -3.22 -3.06 -11.97
CA THR A 92 -4.33 -3.25 -11.02
C THR A 92 -5.60 -3.76 -11.74
N GLY A 93 -6.00 -3.13 -12.85
CA GLY A 93 -7.14 -3.57 -13.63
C GLY A 93 -6.95 -4.97 -14.22
N GLY A 94 -5.72 -5.27 -14.68
CA GLY A 94 -5.35 -6.57 -15.21
C GLY A 94 -5.44 -7.70 -14.18
N ILE A 95 -4.94 -7.49 -12.95
CA ILE A 95 -5.00 -8.51 -11.88
C ILE A 95 -6.45 -8.76 -11.46
N ILE A 96 -7.26 -7.72 -11.30
CA ILE A 96 -8.66 -7.87 -10.87
C ILE A 96 -9.43 -8.75 -11.87
N ARG A 97 -9.26 -8.48 -13.18
CA ARG A 97 -9.95 -9.28 -14.21
C ARG A 97 -9.38 -10.70 -14.33
N ALA A 98 -8.05 -10.84 -14.22
CA ALA A 98 -7.41 -12.15 -14.19
C ALA A 98 -7.86 -13.00 -12.99
N ALA A 99 -8.07 -12.38 -11.82
CA ALA A 99 -8.54 -13.07 -10.62
C ALA A 99 -9.92 -13.70 -10.83
N VAL A 100 -10.84 -12.97 -11.48
CA VAL A 100 -12.20 -13.48 -11.78
C VAL A 100 -12.15 -14.60 -12.81
N GLU A 101 -11.40 -14.41 -13.89
CA GLU A 101 -11.33 -15.38 -14.98
C GLU A 101 -10.72 -16.71 -14.52
N HIS A 102 -9.69 -16.63 -13.67
CA HIS A 102 -9.04 -17.80 -13.08
C HIS A 102 -9.85 -18.48 -11.99
N ASP A 103 -10.70 -17.74 -11.29
CA ASP A 103 -11.64 -18.34 -10.35
C ASP A 103 -12.67 -19.21 -11.07
N MET A 104 -13.01 -18.85 -12.32
CA MET A 104 -13.88 -19.62 -13.23
C MET A 104 -13.15 -20.70 -14.04
N ASP A 105 -11.88 -21.01 -13.70
CA ASP A 105 -11.03 -21.99 -14.39
C ASP A 105 -10.86 -21.75 -15.90
N ARG A 106 -10.97 -20.51 -16.36
CA ARG A 106 -10.77 -20.14 -17.77
C ARG A 106 -9.31 -19.80 -18.06
N GLU A 107 -8.89 -20.02 -19.31
CA GLU A 107 -7.55 -19.64 -19.74
C GLU A 107 -7.42 -18.13 -19.86
N TYR A 108 -6.53 -17.55 -19.06
CA TYR A 108 -6.20 -16.13 -19.12
C TYR A 108 -4.69 -15.93 -19.14
N LYS A 109 -4.22 -15.11 -20.08
CA LYS A 109 -2.79 -14.88 -20.35
C LYS A 109 -2.40 -13.44 -19.99
N LEU A 110 -1.10 -13.16 -19.93
CA LEU A 110 -0.58 -11.83 -19.60
C LEU A 110 -1.06 -10.75 -20.58
N GLY A 111 -1.05 -11.03 -21.89
CA GLY A 111 -1.47 -10.05 -22.91
C GLY A 111 -2.94 -9.66 -22.80
N THR A 112 -3.82 -10.62 -22.51
CA THR A 112 -5.26 -10.34 -22.30
C THR A 112 -5.49 -9.57 -21.00
N ALA A 113 -4.77 -9.91 -19.93
CA ALA A 113 -4.79 -9.18 -18.67
C ALA A 113 -4.30 -7.74 -18.83
N TRP A 114 -3.22 -7.52 -19.59
CA TRP A 114 -2.68 -6.19 -19.85
C TRP A 114 -3.65 -5.30 -20.62
N ARG A 115 -4.26 -5.85 -21.69
CA ARG A 115 -5.26 -5.13 -22.48
C ARG A 115 -6.49 -4.76 -21.65
N ALA A 116 -6.96 -5.67 -20.79
CA ALA A 116 -8.04 -5.37 -19.86
C ALA A 116 -7.66 -4.27 -18.85
N GLY A 117 -6.42 -4.30 -18.35
CA GLY A 117 -5.84 -3.27 -17.51
C GLY A 117 -5.77 -1.91 -18.20
N TYR A 118 -5.41 -1.86 -19.48
CA TYR A 118 -5.30 -0.62 -20.24
C TYR A 118 -6.65 0.10 -20.38
N VAL A 119 -7.70 -0.64 -20.72
CA VAL A 119 -9.06 -0.09 -20.87
C VAL A 119 -9.59 0.48 -19.55
N THR A 120 -9.26 -0.16 -18.42
CA THR A 120 -9.75 0.24 -17.09
C THR A 120 -8.80 1.20 -16.36
N GLY A 121 -7.56 1.33 -16.83
CA GLY A 121 -6.48 2.06 -16.16
C GLY A 121 -6.80 3.52 -15.89
N TRP A 122 -7.42 4.22 -16.85
CA TRP A 122 -7.78 5.64 -16.68
C TRP A 122 -8.84 5.85 -15.60
N ARG A 123 -9.79 4.91 -15.49
CA ARG A 123 -10.85 4.95 -14.47
C ARG A 123 -10.27 4.66 -13.08
N ILE A 124 -9.30 3.74 -13.00
CA ILE A 124 -8.55 3.46 -11.77
C ILE A 124 -7.70 4.67 -11.37
N ALA A 125 -7.06 5.36 -12.33
CA ALA A 125 -6.31 6.59 -12.07
C ALA A 125 -7.22 7.70 -11.53
N GLY A 126 -8.40 7.91 -12.14
CA GLY A 126 -9.41 8.84 -11.63
C GLY A 126 -9.89 8.50 -10.23
N LEU A 127 -10.06 7.20 -9.92
CA LEU A 127 -10.41 6.74 -8.58
C LEU A 127 -9.28 7.01 -7.57
N LYS A 128 -8.03 6.72 -7.93
CA LYS A 128 -6.86 7.04 -7.08
C LYS A 128 -6.78 8.53 -6.79
N LEU A 129 -6.98 9.38 -7.80
CA LEU A 129 -6.96 10.83 -7.65
C LEU A 129 -8.11 11.33 -6.76
N LEU A 130 -9.33 10.81 -6.95
CA LEU A 130 -10.47 11.14 -6.09
C LEU A 130 -10.23 10.73 -4.64
N THR A 131 -9.72 9.52 -4.42
CA THR A 131 -9.39 9.03 -3.08
C THR A 131 -8.26 9.84 -2.46
N PHE A 132 -7.25 10.24 -3.22
CA PHE A 132 -6.18 11.14 -2.77
C PHE A 132 -6.74 12.50 -2.34
N LEU A 133 -7.62 13.10 -3.15
CA LEU A 133 -8.26 14.38 -2.81
C LEU A 133 -9.10 14.27 -1.53
N LEU A 134 -9.85 13.19 -1.37
CA LEU A 134 -10.67 12.94 -0.19
C LEU A 134 -9.83 12.67 1.07
N ALA A 135 -8.65 12.06 0.90
CA ALA A 135 -7.67 11.80 1.94
C ALA A 135 -7.02 13.09 2.49
N ILE A 136 -6.86 14.13 1.67
CA ILE A 136 -6.28 15.40 2.10
C ILE A 136 -7.14 16.09 3.18
N VAL A 137 -8.47 16.00 3.07
CA VAL A 137 -9.41 16.70 3.96
C VAL A 137 -9.17 16.41 5.46
N PRO A 138 -9.18 15.15 5.93
CA PRO A 138 -8.88 14.85 7.33
C PRO A 138 -7.43 15.18 7.71
N GLY A 139 -6.49 15.02 6.77
CA GLY A 139 -5.09 15.39 7.01
C GLY A 139 -4.92 16.88 7.31
N PHE A 140 -5.58 17.74 6.52
CA PHE A 140 -5.58 19.19 6.72
C PHE A 140 -6.27 19.57 8.03
N LEU A 141 -7.39 18.93 8.37
CA LEU A 141 -8.10 19.15 9.64
C LEU A 141 -7.22 18.85 10.85
N ILE A 142 -6.54 17.68 10.85
CA ILE A 142 -5.62 17.31 11.94
C ILE A 142 -4.46 18.31 11.99
N GLY A 143 -3.85 18.63 10.84
CA GLY A 143 -2.75 19.60 10.78
C GLY A 143 -3.14 20.96 11.37
N ALA A 144 -4.33 21.47 11.02
CA ALA A 144 -4.85 22.72 11.56
C ALA A 144 -5.09 22.65 13.07
N LEU A 145 -5.64 21.54 13.59
CA LEU A 145 -5.87 21.36 15.03
C LEU A 145 -4.57 21.25 15.83
N VAL A 146 -3.57 20.55 15.30
CA VAL A 146 -2.25 20.43 15.92
C VAL A 146 -1.55 21.79 15.94
N LEU A 147 -1.57 22.53 14.83
CA LEU A 147 -1.04 23.90 14.78
C LEU A 147 -1.77 24.81 15.77
N GLY A 148 -3.10 24.71 15.84
CA GLY A 148 -3.91 25.42 16.82
C GLY A 148 -3.54 25.09 18.27
N ALA A 149 -3.23 23.82 18.57
CA ALA A 149 -2.75 23.41 19.89
C ALA A 149 -1.38 24.00 20.23
N VAL A 150 -0.44 24.03 19.27
CA VAL A 150 0.89 24.62 19.45
C VAL A 150 0.80 26.13 19.68
N VAL A 151 0.04 26.84 18.85
CA VAL A 151 -0.17 28.30 19.00
C VAL A 151 -0.94 28.60 20.29
N GLY A 152 -1.96 27.79 20.61
CA GLY A 152 -2.74 27.91 21.83
C GLY A 152 -1.88 27.75 23.09
N ALA A 153 -0.89 26.85 23.06
CA ALA A 153 0.07 26.66 24.15
C ALA A 153 0.96 27.88 24.42
N MET A 154 1.19 28.73 23.40
CA MET A 154 1.90 30.00 23.60
C MET A 154 1.03 31.04 24.32
N SER A 155 -0.30 30.89 24.29
CA SER A 155 -1.25 31.85 24.86
C SER A 155 -1.79 31.43 26.22
N SER A 156 -2.18 30.15 26.39
CA SER A 156 -2.61 29.60 27.69
C SER A 156 -2.57 28.07 27.71
N ALA A 157 -2.28 27.50 28.89
CA ALA A 157 -2.32 26.06 29.10
C ALA A 157 -3.71 25.46 28.85
N ALA A 158 -4.79 26.20 29.17
CA ALA A 158 -6.16 25.75 28.93
C ALA A 158 -6.48 25.63 27.42
N ALA A 159 -6.01 26.56 26.59
CA ALA A 159 -6.17 26.47 25.15
C ALA A 159 -5.37 25.30 24.56
N ALA A 160 -4.15 25.06 25.04
CA ALA A 160 -3.35 23.91 24.63
C ALA A 160 -4.07 22.58 24.88
N VAL A 161 -4.64 22.41 26.08
CA VAL A 161 -5.37 21.20 26.47
C VAL A 161 -6.65 21.04 25.65
N GLY A 162 -7.41 22.13 25.44
CA GLY A 162 -8.63 22.10 24.63
C GLY A 162 -8.38 21.67 23.17
N PHE A 163 -7.43 22.31 22.49
CA PHE A 163 -7.06 21.93 21.12
C PHE A 163 -6.37 20.57 21.05
N GLY A 164 -5.58 20.19 22.07
CA GLY A 164 -4.96 18.87 22.15
C GLY A 164 -5.98 17.74 22.27
N LEU A 165 -7.01 17.89 23.10
CA LEU A 165 -8.11 16.94 23.21
C LEU A 165 -8.92 16.83 21.91
N LEU A 166 -9.23 17.97 21.27
CA LEU A 166 -9.89 17.97 19.97
C LEU A 166 -9.05 17.30 18.89
N ALA A 167 -7.74 17.55 18.87
CA ALA A 167 -6.81 16.89 17.95
C ALA A 167 -6.79 15.37 18.19
N ALA A 168 -6.76 14.91 19.45
CA ALA A 168 -6.80 13.48 19.77
C ALA A 168 -8.09 12.80 19.28
N VAL A 169 -9.26 13.43 19.49
CA VAL A 169 -10.54 12.91 18.97
C VAL A 169 -10.55 12.93 17.44
N ALA A 170 -10.08 14.00 16.82
CA ALA A 170 -9.99 14.11 15.36
C ALA A 170 -9.07 13.03 14.75
N ILE A 171 -7.97 12.68 15.43
CA ILE A 171 -7.07 11.59 15.03
C ILE A 171 -7.80 10.24 15.05
N LEU A 172 -8.56 9.94 16.12
CA LEU A 172 -9.31 8.68 16.22
C LEU A 172 -10.36 8.56 15.12
N VAL A 173 -11.17 9.61 14.92
CA VAL A 173 -12.21 9.65 13.88
C VAL A 173 -11.59 9.56 12.49
N SER A 174 -10.50 10.29 12.25
CA SER A 174 -9.79 10.25 10.97
C SER A 174 -9.20 8.87 10.71
N THR A 175 -8.63 8.21 11.73
CA THR A 175 -8.09 6.85 11.58
C THR A 175 -9.17 5.87 11.13
N ALA A 176 -10.35 5.91 11.75
CA ALA A 176 -11.48 5.09 11.33
C ALA A 176 -11.95 5.43 9.90
N PHE A 177 -11.98 6.72 9.55
CA PHE A 177 -12.32 7.17 8.19
C PHE A 177 -11.32 6.69 7.15
N TRP A 178 -10.01 6.82 7.40
CA TRP A 178 -8.94 6.35 6.52
C TRP A 178 -9.00 4.84 6.30
N LEU A 179 -9.27 4.08 7.37
CA LEU A 179 -9.44 2.63 7.29
C LEU A 179 -10.66 2.27 6.42
N ALA A 180 -11.81 2.90 6.67
CA ALA A 180 -13.01 2.70 5.87
C ALA A 180 -12.82 3.12 4.41
N LEU A 181 -12.12 4.23 4.15
CA LEU A 181 -11.79 4.73 2.82
C LEU A 181 -10.86 3.76 2.08
N GLY A 182 -9.87 3.19 2.77
CA GLY A 182 -8.97 2.19 2.20
C GLY A 182 -9.71 0.92 1.76
N VAL A 183 -10.63 0.40 2.60
CA VAL A 183 -11.45 -0.76 2.23
C VAL A 183 -12.46 -0.40 1.13
N ALA A 184 -13.08 0.79 1.20
CA ALA A 184 -14.02 1.26 0.19
C ALA A 184 -13.34 1.42 -1.18
N PHE A 185 -12.09 1.89 -1.19
CA PHE A 185 -11.27 1.99 -2.39
C PHE A 185 -11.01 0.61 -3.02
N GLN A 186 -10.69 -0.41 -2.22
CA GLN A 186 -10.53 -1.77 -2.73
C GLN A 186 -11.80 -2.26 -3.45
N PHE A 187 -12.99 -2.06 -2.87
CA PHE A 187 -14.25 -2.43 -3.51
C PHE A 187 -14.61 -1.55 -4.71
N ALA A 188 -14.34 -0.24 -4.63
CA ALA A 188 -14.57 0.69 -5.74
C ALA A 188 -13.74 0.34 -6.97
N GLN A 189 -12.49 -0.11 -6.80
CA GLN A 189 -11.68 -0.61 -7.91
C GLN A 189 -12.35 -1.81 -8.61
N ARG A 190 -12.96 -2.73 -7.87
CA ARG A 190 -13.64 -3.91 -8.45
C ARG A 190 -14.94 -3.50 -9.14
N LEU A 191 -15.69 -2.57 -8.59
CA LEU A 191 -16.89 -2.00 -9.22
C LEU A 191 -16.57 -1.31 -10.55
N VAL A 192 -15.49 -0.51 -10.59
CA VAL A 192 -15.05 0.17 -11.82
C VAL A 192 -14.59 -0.81 -12.89
N VAL A 193 -13.89 -1.89 -12.50
CA VAL A 193 -13.29 -2.86 -13.43
C VAL A 193 -14.28 -3.92 -13.91
N LEU A 194 -15.19 -4.37 -13.05
CA LEU A 194 -16.09 -5.50 -13.32
C LEU A 194 -17.50 -5.06 -13.72
N GLU A 195 -17.99 -3.94 -13.19
CA GLU A 195 -19.36 -3.45 -13.41
C GLU A 195 -19.40 -2.16 -14.26
N ASP A 196 -18.26 -1.73 -14.82
CA ASP A 196 -18.14 -0.48 -15.58
C ASP A 196 -18.74 0.74 -14.84
N GLY A 197 -18.58 0.80 -13.51
CA GLY A 197 -19.13 1.86 -12.67
C GLY A 197 -18.42 3.22 -12.85
N HIS A 198 -19.17 4.32 -12.68
CA HIS A 198 -18.59 5.66 -12.61
C HIS A 198 -17.72 5.81 -11.34
N VAL A 199 -16.65 6.62 -11.40
CA VAL A 199 -15.64 6.71 -10.33
C VAL A 199 -16.24 7.09 -8.96
N ALA A 200 -16.99 8.19 -8.91
CA ALA A 200 -17.61 8.66 -7.66
C ALA A 200 -18.71 7.71 -7.15
N GLN A 201 -19.53 7.19 -8.06
CA GLN A 201 -20.59 6.23 -7.72
C GLN A 201 -20.00 4.94 -7.15
N SER A 202 -18.91 4.44 -7.72
CA SER A 202 -18.24 3.22 -7.26
C SER A 202 -17.70 3.36 -5.84
N LEU A 203 -17.16 4.53 -5.49
CA LEU A 203 -16.70 4.81 -4.13
C LEU A 203 -17.85 4.88 -3.13
N SER A 204 -18.93 5.59 -3.47
CA SER A 204 -20.13 5.66 -2.60
C SER A 204 -20.80 4.28 -2.40
N THR A 205 -20.83 3.46 -3.44
CA THR A 205 -21.33 2.08 -3.38
C THR A 205 -20.41 1.19 -2.55
N GLY A 206 -19.09 1.39 -2.63
CA GLY A 206 -18.11 0.73 -1.75
C GLY A 206 -18.38 1.01 -0.26
N PHE A 207 -18.59 2.27 0.11
CA PHE A 207 -18.98 2.64 1.48
C PHE A 207 -20.31 2.02 1.91
N ARG A 208 -21.29 1.96 1.00
CA ARG A 208 -22.59 1.35 1.26
C ARG A 208 -22.48 -0.16 1.52
N LEU A 209 -21.65 -0.86 0.75
CA LEU A 209 -21.35 -2.28 0.95
C LEU A 209 -20.72 -2.54 2.32
N ILE A 210 -19.77 -1.70 2.74
CA ILE A 210 -19.17 -1.80 4.09
C ILE A 210 -20.23 -1.57 5.17
N ARG A 211 -21.11 -0.58 4.99
CA ARG A 211 -22.17 -0.28 5.96
C ARG A 211 -23.18 -1.41 6.10
N TRP A 212 -23.54 -2.07 5.00
CA TRP A 212 -24.55 -3.14 4.97
C TRP A 212 -24.00 -4.49 5.40
N HIS A 213 -22.76 -4.81 5.06
CA HIS A 213 -22.10 -6.09 5.37
C HIS A 213 -20.85 -5.88 6.24
N PHE A 214 -20.97 -5.02 7.26
CA PHE A 214 -19.83 -4.63 8.09
C PHE A 214 -19.16 -5.83 8.74
N LYS A 215 -19.94 -6.82 9.21
CA LYS A 215 -19.42 -8.00 9.89
C LYS A 215 -18.55 -8.83 8.95
N GLU A 216 -19.07 -9.15 7.78
CA GLU A 216 -18.39 -9.98 6.78
C GLU A 216 -17.14 -9.29 6.24
N VAL A 217 -17.22 -7.98 6.00
CA VAL A 217 -16.06 -7.17 5.57
C VAL A 217 -15.02 -7.06 6.68
N ALA A 218 -15.44 -6.84 7.93
CA ALA A 218 -14.53 -6.76 9.07
C ALA A 218 -13.82 -8.10 9.32
N PHE A 219 -14.53 -9.24 9.26
CA PHE A 219 -13.91 -10.56 9.36
C PHE A 219 -12.94 -10.84 8.21
N GLY A 220 -13.34 -10.52 6.97
CA GLY A 220 -12.46 -10.66 5.81
C GLY A 220 -11.18 -9.81 5.92
N TRP A 221 -11.31 -8.61 6.48
CA TRP A 221 -10.18 -7.72 6.75
C TRP A 221 -9.28 -8.23 7.90
N LEU A 222 -9.86 -8.73 8.99
CA LEU A 222 -9.11 -9.34 10.10
C LEU A 222 -8.32 -10.57 9.67
N ILE A 223 -8.90 -11.42 8.82
CA ILE A 223 -8.19 -12.55 8.22
C ILE A 223 -7.00 -12.07 7.40
N LEU A 224 -7.19 -11.00 6.61
CA LEU A 224 -6.10 -10.42 5.83
C LEU A 224 -5.00 -9.86 6.72
N ILE A 225 -5.32 -9.23 7.86
CA ILE A 225 -4.31 -8.78 8.83
C ILE A 225 -3.52 -9.96 9.38
N ALA A 226 -4.21 -11.00 9.87
CA ALA A 226 -3.54 -12.18 10.42
C ALA A 226 -2.59 -12.79 9.38
N LEU A 227 -3.01 -12.85 8.12
CA LEU A 227 -2.18 -13.29 7.02
C LEU A 227 -1.03 -12.33 6.70
N SER A 228 -1.27 -11.02 6.74
CA SER A 228 -0.24 -9.98 6.54
C SER A 228 0.87 -10.09 7.58
N ILE A 229 0.51 -10.41 8.83
CA ILE A 229 1.46 -10.66 9.92
C ILE A 229 2.26 -11.93 9.62
N ALA A 230 1.59 -13.04 9.27
CA ALA A 230 2.27 -14.29 8.92
C ALA A 230 3.25 -14.10 7.74
N VAL A 231 2.82 -13.38 6.71
CA VAL A 231 3.66 -13.01 5.57
C VAL A 231 4.82 -12.12 6.02
N GLY A 232 4.56 -11.07 6.81
CA GLY A 232 5.61 -10.19 7.35
C GLY A 232 6.69 -10.95 8.13
N ILE A 233 6.29 -11.92 8.95
CA ILE A 233 7.21 -12.82 9.65
C ILE A 233 8.00 -13.67 8.64
N ALA A 234 7.34 -14.25 7.63
CA ALA A 234 8.02 -15.02 6.60
C ALA A 234 9.04 -14.17 5.81
N PHE A 235 8.72 -12.91 5.50
CA PHE A 235 9.65 -11.96 4.89
C PHE A 235 10.82 -11.63 5.82
N ALA A 236 10.59 -11.44 7.12
CA ALA A 236 11.65 -11.20 8.08
C ALA A 236 12.61 -12.39 8.17
N ILE A 237 12.08 -13.61 8.23
CA ILE A 237 12.87 -14.85 8.21
C ILE A 237 13.66 -14.94 6.90
N LEU A 238 13.01 -14.73 5.75
CA LEU A 238 13.67 -14.74 4.44
C LEU A 238 14.80 -13.70 4.38
N ALA A 239 14.55 -12.48 4.86
CA ALA A 239 15.55 -11.43 4.91
C ALA A 239 16.75 -11.84 5.77
N VAL A 240 16.54 -12.45 6.94
CA VAL A 240 17.64 -12.94 7.79
C VAL A 240 18.42 -14.07 7.10
N VAL A 241 17.72 -15.06 6.53
CA VAL A 241 18.34 -16.19 5.84
C VAL A 241 19.21 -15.73 4.66
N VAL A 242 18.79 -14.70 3.92
CA VAL A 242 19.56 -14.13 2.80
C VAL A 242 20.63 -13.15 3.28
N ALA A 243 20.37 -12.40 4.37
CA ALA A 243 21.32 -11.43 4.92
C ALA A 243 22.57 -12.09 5.51
N ILE A 244 22.46 -13.31 6.07
CA ILE A 244 23.62 -14.01 6.65
C ILE A 244 24.69 -14.31 5.57
N PRO A 245 24.38 -14.98 4.44
CA PRO A 245 25.31 -15.13 3.32
C PRO A 245 25.79 -13.78 2.77
N ALA A 246 24.90 -12.80 2.65
CA ALA A 246 25.25 -11.47 2.17
C ALA A 246 26.31 -10.78 3.06
N ALA A 247 26.15 -10.87 4.38
CA ALA A 247 27.09 -10.33 5.35
C ALA A 247 28.41 -11.11 5.33
N ALA A 248 28.37 -12.44 5.20
CA ALA A 248 29.57 -13.25 5.05
C ALA A 248 30.36 -12.91 3.78
N LEU A 249 29.67 -12.68 2.65
CA LEU A 249 30.28 -12.21 1.40
C LEU A 249 30.87 -10.80 1.54
N GLY A 250 30.16 -9.88 2.19
CA GLY A 250 30.67 -8.53 2.46
C GLY A 250 31.91 -8.54 3.34
N PHE A 251 31.91 -9.35 4.40
CA PHE A 251 33.04 -9.51 5.32
C PHE A 251 34.22 -10.23 4.65
N GLY A 252 33.97 -11.28 3.87
CA GLY A 252 35.01 -11.96 3.08
C GLY A 252 35.62 -11.04 2.01
N GLY A 253 34.79 -10.23 1.35
CA GLY A 253 35.25 -9.21 0.41
C GLY A 253 36.11 -8.15 1.09
N TRP A 254 35.75 -7.74 2.30
CA TRP A 254 36.58 -6.85 3.12
C TRP A 254 37.94 -7.46 3.48
N ALA A 255 37.95 -8.73 3.91
CA ALA A 255 39.17 -9.43 4.31
C ALA A 255 40.17 -9.61 3.15
N MET A 256 39.67 -9.79 1.90
CA MET A 256 40.54 -9.98 0.73
C MET A 256 40.95 -8.67 0.03
N GLY A 257 40.05 -7.68 -0.03
CA GLY A 257 40.22 -6.49 -0.86
C GLY A 257 39.97 -5.16 -0.14
N GLY A 258 39.93 -5.16 1.19
CA GLY A 258 39.67 -3.98 1.99
C GLY A 258 38.31 -3.34 1.70
N MET A 259 38.22 -2.01 1.79
CA MET A 259 36.97 -1.27 1.58
C MET A 259 36.40 -1.48 0.16
N THR A 260 37.25 -1.58 -0.87
CA THR A 260 36.81 -1.80 -2.25
C THR A 260 36.19 -3.18 -2.43
N GLY A 261 36.79 -4.22 -1.85
CA GLY A 261 36.24 -5.58 -1.86
C GLY A 261 34.90 -5.68 -1.11
N ALA A 262 34.76 -4.96 0.00
CA ALA A 262 33.50 -4.86 0.75
C ALA A 262 32.38 -4.18 -0.05
N ILE A 263 32.68 -3.07 -0.74
CA ILE A 263 31.70 -2.35 -1.56
C ILE A 263 31.24 -3.22 -2.73
N VAL A 264 32.17 -3.87 -3.44
CA VAL A 264 31.82 -4.72 -4.59
C VAL A 264 31.00 -5.93 -4.14
N ALA A 265 31.49 -6.72 -3.17
CA ALA A 265 30.79 -7.91 -2.70
C ALA A 265 29.44 -7.54 -2.04
N GLY A 266 29.42 -6.47 -1.24
CA GLY A 266 28.21 -5.96 -0.61
C GLY A 266 27.17 -5.46 -1.61
N SER A 267 27.58 -4.81 -2.71
CA SER A 267 26.65 -4.35 -3.76
C SER A 267 25.98 -5.52 -4.46
N PHE A 268 26.74 -6.56 -4.83
CA PHE A 268 26.17 -7.77 -5.43
C PHE A 268 25.15 -8.44 -4.51
N ALA A 269 25.51 -8.58 -3.23
CA ALA A 269 24.63 -9.18 -2.24
C ALA A 269 23.37 -8.33 -2.00
N ALA A 270 23.49 -7.00 -1.98
CA ALA A 270 22.36 -6.08 -1.83
C ALA A 270 21.40 -6.15 -3.03
N VAL A 271 21.92 -6.16 -4.26
CA VAL A 271 21.10 -6.27 -5.48
C VAL A 271 20.38 -7.62 -5.52
N PHE A 272 21.06 -8.70 -5.15
CA PHE A 272 20.47 -10.03 -5.08
C PHE A 272 19.33 -10.11 -4.04
N LEU A 273 19.59 -9.61 -2.83
CA LEU A 273 18.58 -9.55 -1.76
C LEU A 273 17.39 -8.69 -2.17
N LEU A 274 17.64 -7.53 -2.78
CA LEU A 274 16.60 -6.64 -3.29
C LEU A 274 15.74 -7.35 -4.34
N GLY A 275 16.34 -8.07 -5.29
CA GLY A 275 15.61 -8.85 -6.29
C GLY A 275 14.66 -9.88 -5.67
N ILE A 276 15.12 -10.63 -4.66
CA ILE A 276 14.29 -11.61 -3.93
C ILE A 276 13.12 -10.91 -3.22
N LEU A 277 13.40 -9.82 -2.51
CA LEU A 277 12.37 -9.07 -1.79
C LEU A 277 11.33 -8.47 -2.74
N LEU A 278 11.74 -7.97 -3.91
CA LEU A 278 10.83 -7.44 -4.92
C LEU A 278 9.90 -8.53 -5.49
N VAL A 279 10.44 -9.72 -5.77
CA VAL A 279 9.64 -10.85 -6.27
C VAL A 279 8.62 -11.28 -5.21
N ALA A 280 9.05 -11.43 -3.96
CA ALA A 280 8.17 -11.78 -2.87
C ALA A 280 7.08 -10.70 -2.66
N ALA A 281 7.45 -9.42 -2.72
CA ALA A 281 6.50 -8.30 -2.60
C ALA A 281 5.47 -8.31 -3.73
N GLY A 282 5.90 -8.58 -4.97
CA GLY A 282 5.01 -8.73 -6.12
C GLY A 282 4.02 -9.89 -5.96
N ALA A 283 4.50 -11.05 -5.48
CA ALA A 283 3.65 -12.21 -5.21
C ALA A 283 2.61 -11.90 -4.11
N TYR A 284 3.01 -11.25 -3.02
CA TYR A 284 2.09 -10.84 -1.96
C TYR A 284 1.05 -9.81 -2.44
N SER A 285 1.47 -8.83 -3.23
CA SER A 285 0.56 -7.84 -3.81
C SER A 285 -0.48 -8.49 -4.72
N ALA A 286 -0.06 -9.44 -5.56
CA ALA A 286 -0.96 -10.22 -6.40
C ALA A 286 -1.96 -11.03 -5.55
N TYR A 287 -1.47 -11.74 -4.53
CA TYR A 287 -2.30 -12.51 -3.61
C TYR A 287 -3.37 -11.62 -2.95
N SER A 288 -2.95 -10.50 -2.37
CA SER A 288 -3.86 -9.56 -1.69
C SER A 288 -4.93 -9.06 -2.64
N SER A 289 -4.55 -8.72 -3.88
CA SER A 289 -5.50 -8.26 -4.90
C SER A 289 -6.53 -9.33 -5.30
N VAL A 290 -6.09 -10.58 -5.46
CA VAL A 290 -6.98 -11.73 -5.77
C VAL A 290 -7.91 -12.01 -4.57
N TYR A 291 -7.37 -12.02 -3.35
CA TYR A 291 -8.14 -12.19 -2.10
C TYR A 291 -9.27 -11.15 -1.99
N TRP A 292 -8.94 -9.87 -2.17
CA TRP A 292 -9.95 -8.79 -2.13
C TRP A 292 -11.02 -8.94 -3.21
N THR A 293 -10.65 -9.48 -4.37
CA THR A 293 -11.60 -9.71 -5.48
C THR A 293 -12.57 -10.84 -5.17
N LEU A 294 -12.09 -11.95 -4.60
CA LEU A 294 -12.97 -13.04 -4.15
C LEU A 294 -13.83 -12.63 -2.96
N LEU A 295 -13.27 -11.87 -2.00
CA LEU A 295 -14.03 -11.34 -0.88
C LEU A 295 -15.16 -10.42 -1.37
N PHE A 296 -14.85 -9.50 -2.30
CA PHE A 296 -15.84 -8.63 -2.91
C PHE A 296 -16.99 -9.41 -3.56
N ARG A 297 -16.68 -10.43 -4.37
CA ARG A 297 -17.71 -11.25 -5.05
C ARG A 297 -18.58 -12.00 -4.05
N ASN A 298 -17.98 -12.56 -3.01
CA ASN A 298 -18.75 -13.25 -1.97
C ASN A 298 -19.65 -12.28 -1.19
N VAL A 299 -19.17 -11.07 -0.84
CA VAL A 299 -19.98 -10.06 -0.14
C VAL A 299 -21.11 -9.54 -1.04
N ARG A 300 -20.82 -9.28 -2.32
CA ARG A 300 -21.83 -8.86 -3.32
C ARG A 300 -22.88 -9.92 -3.59
N GLY A 301 -22.53 -11.20 -3.49
CA GLY A 301 -23.45 -12.32 -3.65
C GLY A 301 -24.37 -12.55 -2.45
N LEU A 302 -24.15 -11.88 -1.31
CA LEU A 302 -25.06 -11.97 -0.17
C LEU A 302 -26.32 -11.12 -0.42
N PRO A 303 -27.51 -11.61 -0.03
CA PRO A 303 -28.72 -10.81 -0.10
C PRO A 303 -28.57 -9.54 0.76
N ALA A 304 -29.03 -8.40 0.24
CA ALA A 304 -29.07 -7.16 1.00
C ALA A 304 -29.86 -7.39 2.30
N PRO A 305 -29.46 -6.79 3.44
CA PRO A 305 -30.22 -6.91 4.68
C PRO A 305 -31.66 -6.49 4.41
N ALA A 306 -32.62 -7.40 4.61
CA ALA A 306 -34.04 -7.07 4.48
C ALA A 306 -34.30 -5.82 5.32
N ALA A 307 -34.93 -4.81 4.71
CA ALA A 307 -35.34 -3.61 5.41
C ALA A 307 -36.16 -4.07 6.62
N ARG A 308 -35.64 -3.80 7.83
CA ARG A 308 -36.35 -4.08 9.08
C ARG A 308 -37.64 -3.24 9.03
N GLY A 309 -38.76 -3.85 8.63
CA GLY A 309 -40.05 -3.15 8.53
C GLY A 309 -40.92 -3.43 7.30
N ALA A 310 -40.62 -4.40 6.43
CA ALA A 310 -41.64 -4.89 5.50
C ALA A 310 -42.61 -5.79 6.27
N ILE A 311 -43.56 -5.16 6.96
CA ILE A 311 -44.76 -5.83 7.47
C ILE A 311 -45.44 -6.44 6.25
N ALA A 312 -45.56 -7.76 6.22
CA ALA A 312 -46.35 -8.43 5.18
C ALA A 312 -47.77 -7.85 5.22
N PRO A 313 -48.39 -7.50 4.07
CA PRO A 313 -49.82 -7.23 4.06
C PRO A 313 -50.51 -8.51 4.51
N ALA A 314 -51.20 -8.44 5.65
CA ALA A 314 -52.09 -9.51 6.08
C ALA A 314 -53.17 -9.70 5.00
N ALA A 315 -53.28 -10.91 4.50
CA ALA A 315 -54.39 -11.36 3.67
C ALA A 315 -55.65 -11.55 4.53
#